data_AF-A0A228Q4L2-F1
#
_entry.id   AF-A0A228Q4L2-F1
#
_cell.length_a   1.000
_cell.length_b   1.000
_cell.length_c   1.000
_cell.angle_alpha   90.00
_cell.angle_beta   90.00
_cell.angle_gamma   90.00
#
_symmetry.space_group_name_H-M   'P 1'
#
loop_
_entity.id
_entity.type
_entity.pdbx_description
1 polymer ?
#
loop_
_entity_poly.entity_id
_entity_poly.type
_entity_poly.pdbx_seq_one_letter_code
_entity_poly.pdbx_strand_id
1 'polypeptide(L)'
;MLNPSCEMSELKLRPRAFVVGLIQPGDVVLTTTLEPMSRTIRRVTGADISHAMICVGKSSVIDSTGDGVHARNLERLILDPGCAGYVLRPVKPLTTDQLHSVISFVRAAVGTRYSMTGAAKSVLAGFVAGRRQYCSRLVAQAYRNAGVDLMSDADFCHPGEFLKSSALVEVSNVLRNLSAEEEADWRDDIDNVQTMRDSTNALLREARKLSSEIESLNDIDAYLIEHPECDAYLVQALRSSRYLELWRDEFERNAWQYHVALMEGHTGSAERKQRYCEELLADEELCQNRFVLNHAGYVTVNTLHPRQYFALKVELYDILTQFHARRIRAATRWLERRGLREPAPPRLLRPHTPEWFASLREWNPKQAAMTEAAISATGSLDVCSVCADDPACDYVFVNIPAAGPGTLRLCDDCFRIRSIDEPMKLF
;
A
#
# COMPACT_ATOMS: atom_id res chain seq x y z
N MET A 1 25.84 -27.24 -52.72
CA MET A 1 25.66 -27.66 -51.32
C MET A 1 25.77 -26.41 -50.46
N LEU A 2 24.61 -25.80 -50.17
CA LEU A 2 24.49 -24.62 -49.31
C LEU A 2 24.36 -25.13 -47.88
N ASN A 3 25.15 -24.54 -46.99
CA ASN A 3 25.25 -24.91 -45.57
C ASN A 3 23.95 -24.48 -44.85
N PRO A 4 23.12 -25.40 -44.30
CA PRO A 4 21.86 -25.05 -43.65
C PRO A 4 22.04 -24.77 -42.15
N SER A 5 23.19 -24.23 -41.74
CA SER A 5 23.54 -24.03 -40.32
C SER A 5 23.52 -22.55 -39.88
N CYS A 6 22.80 -21.69 -40.60
CA CYS A 6 22.64 -20.27 -40.25
C CYS A 6 21.18 -19.83 -40.35
N GLU A 7 20.25 -20.69 -39.92
CA GLU A 7 18.82 -20.38 -39.80
C GLU A 7 18.22 -20.91 -38.49
N MET A 8 19.03 -21.00 -37.42
CA MET A 8 18.47 -20.78 -36.08
C MET A 8 18.49 -19.28 -35.87
N SER A 9 17.45 -18.64 -36.41
CA SER A 9 17.29 -17.20 -36.36
C SER A 9 17.50 -16.70 -34.93
N GLU A 10 18.22 -15.60 -34.86
CA GLU A 10 18.03 -14.58 -33.84
C GLU A 10 16.52 -14.30 -33.71
N LEU A 11 15.82 -15.10 -32.89
CA LEU A 11 14.74 -14.59 -32.08
C LEU A 11 15.38 -13.46 -31.29
N LYS A 12 15.40 -12.24 -31.87
CA LYS A 12 15.81 -11.02 -31.19
C LYS A 12 15.13 -11.09 -29.84
N LEU A 13 15.90 -11.37 -28.79
CA LEU A 13 15.38 -11.43 -27.44
C LEU A 13 14.68 -10.09 -27.24
N ARG A 14 13.36 -10.13 -27.14
CA ARG A 14 12.56 -8.92 -26.99
C ARG A 14 12.50 -8.59 -25.51
N PRO A 15 12.40 -7.30 -25.15
CA PRO A 15 12.08 -6.94 -23.78
C PRO A 15 10.74 -7.57 -23.39
N ARG A 16 10.63 -7.92 -22.12
CA ARG A 16 9.46 -8.59 -21.55
C ARG A 16 8.87 -7.74 -20.43
N ALA A 17 7.58 -7.93 -20.20
CA ALA A 17 6.86 -7.34 -19.10
C ALA A 17 6.08 -8.40 -18.33
N PHE A 18 5.77 -8.09 -17.07
CA PHE A 18 4.91 -8.93 -16.26
C PHE A 18 3.45 -8.85 -16.69
N VAL A 19 2.78 -9.99 -16.72
CA VAL A 19 1.33 -10.09 -16.93
C VAL A 19 0.64 -9.90 -15.58
N VAL A 20 0.40 -8.65 -15.21
CA VAL A 20 -0.03 -8.30 -13.85
C VAL A 20 -1.43 -8.82 -13.48
N GLY A 21 -2.21 -9.25 -14.49
CA GLY A 21 -3.43 -10.05 -14.31
C GLY A 21 -3.24 -11.33 -13.49
N LEU A 22 -2.04 -11.93 -13.51
CA LEU A 22 -1.74 -13.22 -12.90
C LEU A 22 -1.07 -13.13 -11.52
N ILE A 23 -0.68 -11.91 -11.13
CA ILE A 23 0.14 -11.64 -9.94
C ILE A 23 -0.77 -11.11 -8.83
N GLN A 24 -0.66 -11.71 -7.65
CA GLN A 24 -1.53 -11.45 -6.51
C GLN A 24 -0.74 -10.85 -5.34
N PRO A 25 -1.38 -10.08 -4.44
CA PRO A 25 -0.74 -9.67 -3.20
C PRO A 25 -0.16 -10.86 -2.44
N GLY A 26 1.04 -10.70 -1.91
CA GLY A 26 1.84 -11.76 -1.30
C GLY A 26 2.83 -12.41 -2.27
N ASP A 27 2.56 -12.46 -3.58
CA ASP A 27 3.49 -13.09 -4.51
C ASP A 27 4.89 -12.46 -4.46
N VAL A 28 5.91 -13.31 -4.50
CA VAL A 28 7.32 -12.90 -4.58
C VAL A 28 7.70 -12.75 -6.05
N VAL A 29 8.08 -11.54 -6.45
CA VAL A 29 8.52 -11.24 -7.80
C VAL A 29 10.04 -11.20 -7.82
N LEU A 30 10.64 -12.03 -8.67
CA LEU A 30 12.07 -12.15 -8.83
C LEU A 30 12.50 -11.59 -10.18
N THR A 31 13.58 -10.81 -10.20
CA THR A 31 14.08 -10.23 -11.45
C THR A 31 15.60 -10.21 -11.50
N THR A 32 16.07 -9.99 -12.72
CA THR A 32 17.46 -9.70 -13.03
C THR A 32 17.56 -8.44 -13.88
N THR A 33 18.64 -7.70 -13.70
CA THR A 33 19.01 -6.57 -14.58
C THR A 33 20.37 -6.79 -15.24
N LEU A 34 20.70 -5.96 -16.23
CA LEU A 34 22.01 -5.96 -16.88
C LEU A 34 23.11 -5.25 -16.06
N GLU A 35 22.75 -4.65 -14.92
CA GLU A 35 23.67 -3.87 -14.10
C GLU A 35 24.84 -4.69 -13.53
N PRO A 36 26.01 -4.08 -13.30
CA PRO A 36 27.18 -4.78 -12.75
C PRO A 36 26.92 -5.49 -11.41
N MET A 37 26.15 -4.86 -10.53
CA MET A 37 25.80 -5.43 -9.23
C MET A 37 24.97 -6.70 -9.39
N SER A 38 23.95 -6.64 -10.25
CA SER A 38 23.09 -7.76 -10.60
C SER A 38 23.90 -8.95 -11.15
N ARG A 39 24.85 -8.70 -12.07
CA ARG A 39 25.77 -9.75 -12.57
C ARG A 39 26.61 -10.39 -11.47
N THR A 40 27.05 -9.59 -10.50
CA THR A 40 27.87 -10.07 -9.37
C THR A 40 27.05 -10.99 -8.47
N ILE A 41 25.82 -10.58 -8.11
CA ILE A 41 24.92 -11.38 -7.29
C ILE A 41 24.63 -12.73 -7.96
N ARG A 42 24.29 -12.73 -9.26
CA ARG A 42 24.05 -13.98 -10.00
C ARG A 42 25.24 -14.93 -9.99
N ARG A 43 26.45 -14.39 -10.18
CA ARG A 43 27.68 -15.19 -10.15
C ARG A 43 27.92 -15.80 -8.77
N VAL A 44 27.75 -15.03 -7.69
CA VAL A 44 28.01 -15.49 -6.32
C VAL A 44 26.95 -16.50 -5.85
N THR A 45 25.69 -16.27 -6.21
CA THR A 45 24.57 -17.13 -5.81
C THR A 45 24.36 -18.36 -6.70
N GLY A 46 24.98 -18.36 -7.89
CA GLY A 46 24.77 -19.40 -8.89
C GLY A 46 23.34 -19.43 -9.47
N ALA A 47 22.57 -18.36 -9.29
CA ALA A 47 21.21 -18.22 -9.82
C ALA A 47 21.18 -17.19 -10.97
N ASP A 48 20.20 -17.31 -11.86
CA ASP A 48 19.96 -16.34 -12.93
C ASP A 48 19.16 -15.11 -12.47
N ILE A 49 18.86 -15.02 -11.16
CA ILE A 49 18.15 -13.93 -10.47
C ILE A 49 19.08 -13.17 -9.52
N SER A 50 18.88 -11.84 -9.45
CA SER A 50 19.64 -10.96 -8.57
C SER A 50 18.79 -10.10 -7.62
N HIS A 51 17.48 -10.07 -7.81
CA HIS A 51 16.60 -9.17 -7.07
C HIS A 51 15.30 -9.84 -6.67
N ALA A 52 14.76 -9.45 -5.51
CA ALA A 52 13.52 -9.95 -4.97
C ALA A 52 12.63 -8.79 -4.52
N MET A 53 11.34 -8.91 -4.82
CA MET A 53 10.31 -7.93 -4.50
C MET A 53 9.07 -8.69 -4.03
N ILE A 54 8.16 -8.01 -3.36
CA ILE A 54 6.89 -8.61 -2.93
C ILE A 54 5.72 -7.77 -3.41
N CYS A 55 4.71 -8.43 -3.98
CA CYS A 55 3.48 -7.81 -4.41
C CYS A 55 2.62 -7.42 -3.20
N VAL A 56 2.19 -6.16 -3.11
CA VAL A 56 1.43 -5.59 -1.97
C VAL A 56 0.08 -4.99 -2.36
N GLY A 57 -0.32 -5.21 -3.61
CA GLY A 57 -1.51 -4.68 -4.27
C GLY A 57 -1.38 -4.85 -5.78
N LYS A 58 -2.46 -4.59 -6.53
CA LYS A 58 -2.40 -4.69 -7.99
C LYS A 58 -1.30 -3.81 -8.56
N SER A 59 -0.42 -4.40 -9.37
CA SER A 59 0.70 -3.69 -10.02
C SER A 59 1.64 -2.97 -9.06
N SER A 60 1.56 -3.23 -7.75
CA SER A 60 2.37 -2.58 -6.73
C SER A 60 3.25 -3.60 -6.04
N VAL A 61 4.56 -3.45 -6.19
CA VAL A 61 5.55 -4.27 -5.48
C VAL A 61 6.36 -3.39 -4.54
N ILE A 62 6.85 -3.94 -3.43
CA ILE A 62 7.82 -3.27 -2.57
C ILE A 62 9.15 -4.02 -2.65
N ASP A 63 10.23 -3.26 -2.75
CA ASP A 63 11.59 -3.76 -2.84
C ASP A 63 12.55 -2.95 -1.97
N SER A 64 13.80 -3.42 -1.87
CA SER A 64 14.89 -2.69 -1.25
C SER A 64 16.04 -2.60 -2.24
N THR A 65 16.35 -1.39 -2.71
CA THR A 65 17.48 -1.07 -3.61
C THR A 65 18.32 0.03 -2.99
N GLY A 66 19.34 0.55 -3.69
CA GLY A 66 20.17 1.67 -3.23
C GLY A 66 19.39 2.92 -2.76
N ASP A 67 18.16 3.10 -3.22
CA ASP A 67 17.27 4.20 -2.80
C ASP A 67 16.55 3.93 -1.46
N GLY A 68 16.77 2.77 -0.86
CA GLY A 68 16.06 2.27 0.33
C GLY A 68 14.88 1.36 -0.02
N VAL A 69 14.06 1.05 0.99
CA VAL A 69 12.82 0.29 0.81
C VAL A 69 11.73 1.18 0.22
N HIS A 70 11.17 0.82 -0.94
CA HIS A 70 10.16 1.63 -1.63
C HIS A 70 9.16 0.78 -2.42
N ALA A 71 7.99 1.34 -2.68
CA ALA A 71 7.05 0.78 -3.64
C ALA A 71 7.47 1.10 -5.09
N ARG A 72 7.13 0.19 -6.01
CA ARG A 72 7.33 0.28 -7.46
C ARG A 72 6.06 -0.09 -8.20
N ASN A 73 5.93 0.41 -9.42
CA ASN A 73 4.89 -0.06 -10.35
C ASN A 73 5.43 -1.22 -11.19
N LEU A 74 4.87 -2.41 -11.00
CA LEU A 74 5.25 -3.62 -11.71
C LEU A 74 4.92 -3.56 -13.21
N GLU A 75 3.89 -2.83 -13.61
CA GLU A 75 3.58 -2.62 -15.04
C GLU A 75 4.65 -1.80 -15.75
N ARG A 76 5.45 -1.02 -15.01
CA ARG A 76 6.53 -0.22 -15.59
C ARG A 76 7.87 -0.96 -15.61
N LEU A 77 7.90 -2.18 -15.06
CA LEU A 77 9.11 -2.97 -14.99
C LEU A 77 9.32 -3.72 -16.31
N ILE A 78 10.24 -3.19 -17.12
CA ILE A 78 10.71 -3.81 -18.35
C ILE A 78 11.90 -4.71 -18.04
N LEU A 79 11.81 -5.98 -18.40
CA LEU A 79 12.92 -6.92 -18.39
C LEU A 79 13.65 -6.84 -19.72
N ASP A 80 14.88 -6.31 -19.69
CA ASP A 80 15.72 -6.22 -20.88
C ASP A 80 16.00 -7.62 -21.47
N PRO A 81 16.29 -7.70 -22.78
CA PRO A 81 16.70 -8.94 -23.43
C PRO A 81 17.75 -9.73 -22.63
N GLY A 82 17.47 -11.01 -22.35
CA GLY A 82 18.35 -11.87 -21.56
C GLY A 82 18.24 -11.75 -20.04
N CYS A 83 17.40 -10.84 -19.52
CA CYS A 83 17.08 -10.78 -18.10
C CYS A 83 15.99 -11.78 -17.74
N ALA A 84 16.18 -12.50 -16.64
CA ALA A 84 15.18 -13.43 -16.09
C ALA A 84 14.13 -12.71 -15.23
N GLY A 85 12.94 -13.31 -15.15
CA GLY A 85 11.84 -12.85 -14.32
C GLY A 85 10.97 -14.03 -13.91
N TYR A 86 10.64 -14.12 -12.62
CA TYR A 86 9.79 -15.17 -12.06
C TYR A 86 8.80 -14.57 -11.08
N VAL A 87 7.68 -15.26 -10.89
CA VAL A 87 6.73 -14.98 -9.83
C VAL A 87 6.53 -16.26 -9.05
N LEU A 88 6.71 -16.19 -7.74
CA LEU A 88 6.59 -17.32 -6.84
C LEU A 88 5.47 -17.06 -5.83
N ARG A 89 4.65 -18.08 -5.58
CA ARG A 89 3.52 -18.03 -4.65
C ARG A 89 3.71 -19.07 -3.55
N PRO A 90 3.34 -18.77 -2.28
CA PRO A 90 3.30 -19.78 -1.23
C PRO A 90 2.48 -21.00 -1.62
N VAL A 91 3.06 -22.20 -1.44
CA VAL A 91 2.38 -23.48 -1.72
C VAL A 91 1.16 -23.63 -0.82
N LYS A 92 1.30 -23.24 0.45
CA LYS A 92 0.18 -23.10 1.38
C LYS A 92 -0.35 -21.66 1.28
N PRO A 93 -1.61 -21.45 0.85
CA PRO A 93 -2.19 -20.12 0.81
C PRO A 93 -2.12 -19.43 2.17
N LEU A 94 -1.76 -18.15 2.16
CA LEU A 94 -1.79 -17.31 3.36
C LEU A 94 -3.23 -17.13 3.84
N THR A 95 -3.42 -17.12 5.15
CA THR A 95 -4.65 -16.56 5.73
C THR A 95 -4.69 -15.05 5.50
N THR A 96 -5.89 -14.46 5.58
CA THR A 96 -6.06 -13.00 5.46
C THR A 96 -5.18 -12.23 6.45
N ASP A 97 -5.12 -12.67 7.71
CA ASP A 97 -4.28 -12.04 8.74
C ASP A 97 -2.79 -12.16 8.43
N GLN A 98 -2.34 -13.31 7.93
CA GLN A 98 -0.96 -13.47 7.49
C GLN A 98 -0.61 -12.56 6.33
N LEU A 99 -1.46 -12.48 5.30
CA LEU A 99 -1.26 -11.58 4.17
C LEU A 99 -1.21 -10.12 4.63
N HIS A 100 -2.12 -9.71 5.51
CA HIS A 100 -2.12 -8.37 6.11
C HIS A 100 -0.83 -8.11 6.89
N SER A 101 -0.35 -9.06 7.70
CA SER A 101 0.89 -8.94 8.46
C SER A 101 2.10 -8.77 7.54
N VAL A 102 2.21 -9.60 6.49
CA VAL A 102 3.26 -9.51 5.48
C VAL A 102 3.27 -8.13 4.82
N ILE A 103 2.11 -7.67 4.34
CA ILE A 103 1.99 -6.37 3.66
C ILE A 103 2.27 -5.21 4.61
N SER A 104 1.80 -5.29 5.85
CA SER A 104 2.00 -4.25 6.87
C SER A 104 3.48 -4.12 7.24
N PHE A 105 4.19 -5.24 7.37
CA PHE A 105 5.63 -5.25 7.64
C PHE A 105 6.41 -4.49 6.55
N VAL A 106 6.18 -4.80 5.28
CA VAL A 106 6.95 -4.18 4.19
C VAL A 106 6.59 -2.71 3.97
N ARG A 107 5.33 -2.33 4.23
CA ARG A 107 4.91 -0.92 4.21
C ARG A 107 5.55 -0.14 5.37
N ALA A 108 5.63 -0.72 6.56
CA ALA A 108 6.30 -0.12 7.71
C ALA A 108 7.81 0.06 7.48
N ALA A 109 8.42 -0.81 6.66
CA ALA A 109 9.83 -0.72 6.33
C ALA A 109 10.17 0.40 5.30
N VAL A 110 9.18 1.03 4.66
CA VAL A 110 9.40 2.07 3.64
C VAL A 110 10.33 3.17 4.16
N GLY A 111 11.34 3.48 3.35
CA GLY A 111 12.39 4.45 3.68
C GLY A 111 13.67 3.85 4.27
N THR A 112 13.61 2.63 4.82
CA THR A 112 14.75 1.95 5.44
C THR A 112 15.92 1.86 4.47
N ARG A 113 17.12 2.26 4.90
CA ARG A 113 18.29 2.30 4.00
C ARG A 113 18.71 0.90 3.57
N TYR A 114 19.31 0.86 2.39
CA TYR A 114 19.90 -0.36 1.83
C TYR A 114 21.20 -0.74 2.54
N SER A 115 21.44 -2.05 2.64
CA SER A 115 22.68 -2.63 3.15
C SER A 115 23.44 -3.33 2.04
N MET A 116 24.41 -2.64 1.42
CA MET A 116 25.33 -3.24 0.45
C MET A 116 26.14 -4.39 1.07
N THR A 117 26.63 -4.18 2.30
CA THR A 117 27.42 -5.19 3.03
C THR A 117 26.57 -6.38 3.43
N GLY A 118 25.32 -6.16 3.83
CA GLY A 118 24.35 -7.23 4.09
C GLY A 118 24.04 -8.04 2.84
N ALA A 119 23.74 -7.36 1.72
CA ALA A 119 23.47 -8.02 0.44
C ALA A 119 24.65 -8.91 -0.02
N ALA A 120 25.88 -8.42 0.09
CA ALA A 120 27.07 -9.18 -0.26
C ALA A 120 27.32 -10.37 0.69
N LYS A 121 27.01 -10.21 1.98
CA LYS A 121 27.16 -11.25 3.01
C LYS A 121 25.97 -12.19 3.13
N SER A 122 24.90 -12.00 2.35
CA SER A 122 23.69 -12.84 2.41
C SER A 122 23.97 -14.34 2.20
N VAL A 123 25.07 -14.68 1.54
CA VAL A 123 25.54 -16.07 1.34
C VAL A 123 26.37 -16.64 2.50
N LEU A 124 26.62 -15.85 3.56
CA LEU A 124 27.43 -16.23 4.72
C LEU A 124 26.56 -16.23 5.99
N ALA A 125 26.35 -17.40 6.56
CA ALA A 125 25.59 -17.57 7.80
C ALA A 125 26.32 -17.00 9.04
N GLY A 126 25.56 -16.59 10.07
CA GLY A 126 26.09 -16.34 11.42
C GLY A 126 26.53 -14.91 11.74
N PHE A 127 26.14 -13.91 10.94
CA PHE A 127 26.41 -12.49 11.28
C PHE A 127 25.27 -11.89 12.12
N VAL A 128 25.55 -10.80 12.83
CA VAL A 128 24.49 -10.01 13.50
C VAL A 128 23.81 -9.13 12.47
N ALA A 129 22.50 -9.28 12.38
CA ALA A 129 21.70 -8.61 11.38
C ALA A 129 21.37 -7.17 11.82
N GLY A 130 21.75 -6.17 11.03
CA GLY A 130 21.43 -4.76 11.31
C GLY A 130 19.98 -4.39 10.99
N ARG A 131 19.57 -3.14 11.22
CA ARG A 131 18.21 -2.65 10.88
C ARG A 131 18.01 -2.35 9.38
N ARG A 132 19.10 -2.16 8.63
CA ARG A 132 19.07 -1.88 7.19
C ARG A 132 18.67 -3.11 6.38
N GLN A 133 18.02 -2.86 5.24
CA GLN A 133 17.40 -3.89 4.42
C GLN A 133 18.18 -4.17 3.14
N TYR A 134 17.93 -5.34 2.57
CA TYR A 134 18.24 -5.64 1.18
C TYR A 134 17.13 -6.55 0.64
N CYS A 135 17.06 -6.69 -0.68
CA CYS A 135 15.86 -7.17 -1.38
C CYS A 135 15.31 -8.51 -0.85
N SER A 136 16.16 -9.54 -0.77
CA SER A 136 15.77 -10.87 -0.29
C SER A 136 15.42 -10.90 1.19
N ARG A 137 16.21 -10.22 2.04
CA ARG A 137 15.95 -10.12 3.48
C ARG A 137 14.62 -9.47 3.79
N LEU A 138 14.29 -8.37 3.09
CA LEU A 138 13.02 -7.68 3.28
C LEU A 138 11.83 -8.64 3.07
N VAL A 139 11.86 -9.40 1.96
CA VAL A 139 10.80 -10.36 1.62
C VAL A 139 10.76 -11.49 2.65
N ALA A 140 11.89 -12.09 2.99
CA ALA A 140 11.94 -13.21 3.93
C ALA A 140 11.48 -12.79 5.35
N GLN A 141 11.90 -11.62 5.84
CA GLN A 141 11.47 -11.10 7.14
C GLN A 141 9.98 -10.78 7.17
N ALA A 142 9.40 -10.27 6.07
CA ALA A 142 7.97 -9.99 6.00
C ALA A 142 7.14 -11.26 6.22
N TYR A 143 7.54 -12.35 5.57
CA TYR A 143 6.91 -13.66 5.73
C TYR A 143 7.14 -14.25 7.13
N ARG A 144 8.37 -14.17 7.66
CA ARG A 144 8.69 -14.62 9.01
C ARG A 144 7.89 -13.86 10.07
N ASN A 145 7.68 -12.55 9.89
CA ASN A 145 6.86 -11.73 10.78
C ASN A 145 5.40 -12.21 10.84
N ALA A 146 4.88 -12.77 9.74
CA ALA A 146 3.56 -13.40 9.67
C ALA A 146 3.55 -14.88 10.12
N GLY A 147 4.64 -15.38 10.70
CA GLY A 147 4.77 -16.78 11.11
C GLY A 147 4.86 -17.77 9.94
N VAL A 148 5.35 -17.33 8.78
CA VAL A 148 5.54 -18.16 7.59
C VAL A 148 7.01 -18.19 7.22
N ASP A 149 7.66 -19.34 7.40
CA ASP A 149 9.06 -19.49 7.03
C ASP A 149 9.19 -19.89 5.55
N LEU A 150 9.62 -18.93 4.71
CA LEU A 150 10.01 -19.21 3.33
C LEU A 150 11.46 -19.71 3.21
N MET A 151 12.30 -19.31 4.17
CA MET A 151 13.74 -19.61 4.23
C MET A 151 14.12 -20.05 5.65
N SER A 152 15.21 -20.81 5.76
CA SER A 152 15.80 -21.17 7.06
C SER A 152 16.31 -19.94 7.82
N ASP A 153 16.94 -18.99 7.12
CA ASP A 153 17.43 -17.73 7.71
C ASP A 153 16.90 -16.52 6.92
N ALA A 154 15.91 -15.81 7.48
CA ALA A 154 15.33 -14.62 6.88
C ALA A 154 16.24 -13.38 6.97
N ASP A 155 17.28 -13.39 7.82
CA ASP A 155 18.23 -12.29 7.96
C ASP A 155 19.41 -12.39 7.01
N PHE A 156 19.72 -13.61 6.57
CA PHE A 156 20.81 -13.95 5.65
C PHE A 156 20.32 -14.91 4.57
N CYS A 157 19.63 -14.35 3.58
CA CYS A 157 19.17 -15.09 2.40
C CYS A 157 19.40 -14.30 1.13
N HIS A 158 19.57 -14.98 0.00
CA HIS A 158 19.75 -14.34 -1.31
C HIS A 158 18.58 -14.64 -2.28
N PRO A 159 18.36 -13.82 -3.33
CA PRO A 159 17.21 -13.98 -4.23
C PRO A 159 17.09 -15.37 -4.88
N GLY A 160 18.23 -15.98 -5.23
CA GLY A 160 18.25 -17.35 -5.78
C GLY A 160 17.75 -18.46 -4.85
N GLU A 161 17.67 -18.25 -3.52
CA GLU A 161 17.11 -19.25 -2.59
C GLU A 161 15.60 -19.38 -2.72
N PHE A 162 14.90 -18.30 -3.11
CA PHE A 162 13.47 -18.32 -3.36
C PHE A 162 13.08 -19.34 -4.44
N LEU A 163 13.88 -19.45 -5.52
CA LEU A 163 13.67 -20.45 -6.58
C LEU A 163 13.84 -21.90 -6.10
N LYS A 164 14.57 -22.12 -4.99
CA LYS A 164 14.86 -23.45 -4.44
C LYS A 164 13.97 -23.80 -3.25
N SER A 165 13.18 -22.85 -2.76
CA SER A 165 12.36 -23.05 -1.57
C SER A 165 11.17 -23.95 -1.87
N SER A 166 11.04 -25.03 -1.10
CA SER A 166 9.89 -25.94 -1.16
C SER A 166 8.59 -25.31 -0.64
N ALA A 167 8.66 -24.14 -0.01
CA ALA A 167 7.49 -23.39 0.44
C ALA A 167 6.85 -22.55 -0.68
N LEU A 168 7.50 -22.46 -1.85
CA LEU A 168 7.09 -21.63 -2.97
C LEU A 168 6.88 -22.47 -4.23
N VAL A 169 5.92 -22.06 -5.06
CA VAL A 169 5.67 -22.61 -6.39
C VAL A 169 5.67 -21.49 -7.41
N GLU A 170 6.24 -21.75 -8.59
CA GLU A 170 6.26 -20.79 -9.68
C GLU A 170 4.86 -20.61 -10.30
N VAL A 171 4.47 -19.35 -10.52
CA VAL A 171 3.27 -18.97 -11.25
C VAL A 171 3.61 -18.93 -12.74
N SER A 172 2.93 -19.74 -13.54
CA SER A 172 3.20 -19.86 -14.97
C SER A 172 2.65 -18.68 -15.79
N ASN A 173 3.24 -18.45 -16.97
CA ASN A 173 2.80 -17.47 -17.97
C ASN A 173 2.79 -16.00 -17.49
N VAL A 174 3.57 -15.68 -16.47
CA VAL A 174 3.67 -14.34 -15.87
C VAL A 174 4.45 -13.33 -16.70
N LEU A 175 5.06 -13.75 -17.81
CA LEU A 175 5.81 -12.87 -18.71
C LEU A 175 5.22 -12.87 -20.11
N ARG A 176 5.22 -11.69 -20.73
CA ARG A 176 4.90 -11.48 -22.16
C ARG A 176 5.99 -10.66 -22.82
N ASN A 177 6.16 -10.83 -24.13
CA ASN A 177 7.00 -9.93 -24.93
C ASN A 177 6.29 -8.58 -25.11
N LEU A 178 7.07 -7.50 -25.10
CA LEU A 178 6.63 -6.17 -25.50
C LEU A 178 6.81 -5.98 -27.02
N SER A 179 5.90 -5.26 -27.64
CA SER A 179 6.12 -4.67 -28.98
C SER A 179 7.11 -3.50 -28.88
N ALA A 180 7.70 -3.09 -30.01
CA ALA A 180 8.61 -1.94 -30.03
C ALA A 180 7.88 -0.62 -29.72
N GLU A 181 6.61 -0.51 -30.10
CA GLU A 181 5.75 0.63 -29.78
C GLU A 181 5.42 0.66 -28.29
N GLU A 182 5.03 -0.48 -27.71
CA GLU A 182 4.77 -0.59 -26.26
C GLU A 182 6.02 -0.25 -25.43
N GLU A 183 7.20 -0.73 -25.85
CA GLU A 183 8.45 -0.42 -25.17
C GLU A 183 8.76 1.08 -25.21
N ALA A 184 8.63 1.72 -26.38
CA ALA A 184 8.90 3.15 -26.52
C ALA A 184 7.93 3.99 -25.66
N ASP A 185 6.63 3.70 -25.74
CA ASP A 185 5.61 4.38 -24.95
C ASP A 185 5.86 4.26 -23.45
N TRP A 186 6.27 3.07 -22.98
CA TRP A 186 6.51 2.82 -21.56
C TRP A 186 7.77 3.51 -21.03
N ARG A 187 8.81 3.62 -21.86
CA ARG A 187 10.06 4.29 -21.48
C ARG A 187 9.93 5.82 -21.49
N ASP A 188 9.07 6.37 -22.34
CA ASP A 188 8.82 7.81 -22.42
C ASP A 188 7.82 8.32 -21.37
N ASP A 189 6.91 7.45 -20.89
CA ASP A 189 5.95 7.82 -19.85
C ASP A 189 6.64 8.11 -18.51
N ILE A 190 6.07 9.00 -17.70
CA ILE A 190 6.66 9.42 -16.41
C ILE A 190 6.38 8.36 -15.34
N ASP A 191 7.43 7.85 -14.67
CA ASP A 191 7.25 7.04 -13.46
C ASP A 191 6.82 7.92 -12.28
N ASN A 192 5.51 8.03 -12.08
CA ASN A 192 4.93 8.82 -10.99
C ASN A 192 5.34 8.31 -9.59
N VAL A 193 5.77 7.05 -9.48
CA VAL A 193 6.23 6.50 -8.20
C VAL A 193 7.60 7.06 -7.84
N GLN A 194 8.41 7.49 -8.83
CA GLN A 194 9.70 8.11 -8.57
C GLN A 194 9.59 9.37 -7.70
N THR A 195 8.64 10.26 -8.00
CA THR A 195 8.43 11.49 -7.23
C THR A 195 8.10 11.21 -5.76
N MET A 196 7.30 10.15 -5.49
CA MET A 196 7.00 9.71 -4.13
C MET A 196 8.26 9.22 -3.40
N ARG A 197 9.12 8.48 -4.09
CA ARG A 197 10.38 7.95 -3.54
C ARG A 197 11.35 9.09 -3.21
N ASP A 198 11.47 10.05 -4.12
CA ASP A 198 12.33 11.22 -3.96
C ASP A 198 11.87 12.10 -2.79
N SER A 199 10.56 12.35 -2.68
CA SER A 199 9.96 13.09 -1.57
C SER A 199 10.16 12.36 -0.22
N THR A 200 9.89 11.06 -0.17
CA THR A 200 10.12 10.23 1.02
C THR A 200 11.58 10.28 1.47
N ASN A 201 12.51 10.13 0.51
CA ASN A 201 13.94 10.20 0.78
C ASN A 201 14.38 11.61 1.19
N ALA A 202 13.78 12.68 0.66
CA ALA A 202 14.03 14.06 1.10
C ALA A 202 13.62 14.28 2.56
N LEU A 203 12.43 13.82 2.95
CA LEU A 203 11.97 13.86 4.34
C LEU A 203 12.91 13.10 5.27
N LEU A 204 13.26 11.86 4.91
CA LEU A 204 14.15 11.03 5.73
C LEU A 204 15.56 11.58 5.82
N ARG A 205 16.07 12.27 4.79
CA ARG A 205 17.36 12.96 4.86
C ARG A 205 17.36 14.05 5.93
N GLU A 206 16.30 14.84 6.03
CA GLU A 206 16.18 15.85 7.10
C GLU A 206 16.02 15.20 8.47
N ALA A 207 15.14 14.19 8.61
CA ALA A 207 14.97 13.48 9.87
C ALA A 207 16.29 12.85 10.37
N ARG A 208 17.09 12.29 9.47
CA ARG A 208 18.40 11.68 9.82
C ARG A 208 19.47 12.66 10.29
N LYS A 209 19.27 13.98 10.10
CA LYS A 209 20.12 15.00 10.72
C LYS A 209 19.85 15.14 12.21
N LEU A 210 18.64 14.81 12.67
CA LEU A 210 18.28 14.78 14.07
C LEU A 210 18.79 13.50 14.75
N SER A 211 18.64 12.34 14.08
CA SER A 211 19.18 11.07 14.56
C SER A 211 19.57 10.13 13.42
N SER A 212 20.80 9.64 13.45
CA SER A 212 21.31 8.69 12.45
C SER A 212 20.61 7.34 12.47
N GLU A 213 19.90 7.02 13.55
CA GLU A 213 19.19 5.74 13.77
C GLU A 213 17.82 5.70 13.07
N ILE A 214 17.32 6.83 12.57
CA ILE A 214 16.07 6.88 11.81
C ILE A 214 16.27 6.18 10.46
N GLU A 215 15.64 5.01 10.31
CA GLU A 215 15.68 4.23 9.09
C GLU A 215 14.40 4.40 8.27
N SER A 216 13.22 4.31 8.90
CA SER A 216 11.91 4.34 8.23
C SER A 216 11.10 5.60 8.55
N LEU A 217 9.96 5.78 7.86
CA LEU A 217 8.98 6.82 8.22
C LEU A 217 8.44 6.63 9.64
N ASN A 218 8.22 5.39 10.07
CA ASN A 218 7.71 5.08 11.41
C ASN A 218 8.72 5.44 12.51
N ASP A 219 10.02 5.41 12.20
CA ASP A 219 11.06 5.86 13.16
C ASP A 219 11.00 7.38 13.40
N ILE A 220 10.49 8.17 12.44
CA ILE A 220 10.23 9.61 12.65
C ILE A 220 9.15 9.80 13.70
N ASP A 221 8.07 9.01 13.62
CA ASP A 221 6.95 9.09 14.55
C ASP A 221 7.40 8.73 15.97
N ALA A 222 8.13 7.61 16.12
CA ALA A 222 8.71 7.19 17.40
C ALA A 222 9.67 8.24 17.96
N TYR A 223 10.57 8.78 17.13
CA TYR A 223 11.50 9.82 17.54
C TYR A 223 10.78 11.08 18.03
N LEU A 224 9.73 11.53 17.33
CA LEU A 224 9.03 12.77 17.68
C LEU A 224 8.15 12.65 18.95
N ILE A 225 7.73 11.43 19.29
CA ILE A 225 7.09 11.17 20.59
C ILE A 225 8.08 11.48 21.72
N GLU A 226 9.32 11.01 21.60
CA GLU A 226 10.39 11.19 22.60
C GLU A 226 11.02 12.60 22.58
N HIS A 227 10.99 13.26 21.41
CA HIS A 227 11.65 14.56 21.16
C HIS A 227 10.65 15.64 20.67
N PRO A 228 9.69 16.07 21.51
CA PRO A 228 8.70 17.10 21.15
C PRO A 228 9.29 18.38 20.59
N GLU A 229 10.47 18.78 21.05
CA GLU A 229 11.18 19.99 20.61
C GLU A 229 11.52 19.97 19.11
N CYS A 230 11.55 18.79 18.49
CA CYS A 230 11.85 18.63 17.07
C CYS A 230 10.63 18.80 16.15
N ASP A 231 9.41 19.02 16.68
CA ASP A 231 8.16 19.06 15.89
C ASP A 231 8.22 20.10 14.77
N ALA A 232 8.60 21.35 15.08
CA ALA A 232 8.67 22.42 14.09
C ALA A 232 9.66 22.12 12.95
N TYR A 233 10.79 21.47 13.25
CA TYR A 233 11.77 21.07 12.25
C TYR A 233 11.21 19.98 11.32
N LEU A 234 10.58 18.95 11.89
CA LEU A 234 10.01 17.84 11.12
C LEU A 234 8.77 18.27 10.32
N VAL A 235 7.98 19.23 10.81
CA VAL A 235 6.92 19.89 10.04
C VAL A 235 7.50 20.62 8.82
N GLN A 236 8.60 21.35 9.00
CA GLN A 236 9.26 22.02 7.88
C GLN A 236 9.83 21.01 6.88
N ALA A 237 10.38 19.88 7.35
CA ALA A 237 10.85 18.79 6.50
C ALA A 237 9.71 18.12 5.70
N LEU A 238 8.53 17.94 6.30
CA LEU A 238 7.34 17.45 5.58
C LEU A 238 6.93 18.37 4.44
N ARG A 239 6.96 19.68 4.68
CA ARG A 239 6.59 20.69 3.68
C ARG A 239 7.63 20.80 2.56
N SER A 240 8.91 20.94 2.92
CA SER A 240 9.98 21.13 1.93
C SER A 240 10.22 19.89 1.06
N SER A 241 9.93 18.69 1.57
CA SER A 241 9.96 17.46 0.79
C SER A 241 8.77 17.30 -0.16
N ARG A 242 7.75 18.17 -0.09
CA ARG A 242 6.45 18.06 -0.79
C ARG A 242 5.63 16.82 -0.43
N TYR A 243 5.98 16.09 0.64
CA TYR A 243 5.32 14.83 1.00
C TYR A 243 3.80 14.97 1.16
N LEU A 244 3.35 16.12 1.68
CA LEU A 244 1.93 16.42 1.92
C LEU A 244 1.14 16.78 0.63
N GLU A 245 1.83 17.00 -0.49
CA GLU A 245 1.23 17.60 -1.69
C GLU A 245 1.22 16.67 -2.91
N LEU A 246 1.96 15.55 -2.87
CA LEU A 246 2.10 14.64 -4.02
C LEU A 246 0.78 14.08 -4.55
N TRP A 247 -0.24 13.97 -3.70
CA TRP A 247 -1.57 13.53 -4.12
C TRP A 247 -2.20 14.47 -5.15
N ARG A 248 -1.80 15.75 -5.19
CA ARG A 248 -2.33 16.75 -6.15
C ARG A 248 -1.88 16.40 -7.56
N ASP A 249 -0.60 16.09 -7.73
CA ASP A 249 -0.02 15.70 -9.02
C ASP A 249 -0.74 14.44 -9.57
N GLU A 250 -1.04 13.48 -8.69
CA GLU A 250 -1.79 12.27 -9.05
C GLU A 250 -3.27 12.56 -9.37
N PHE A 251 -3.91 13.44 -8.60
CA PHE A 251 -5.29 13.84 -8.84
C PHE A 251 -5.45 14.55 -10.19
N GLU A 252 -4.56 15.49 -10.52
CA GLU A 252 -4.60 16.24 -11.78
C GLU A 252 -4.43 15.31 -12.99
N ARG A 253 -3.47 14.39 -12.94
CA ARG A 253 -3.21 13.42 -14.02
C ARG A 253 -4.36 12.43 -14.20
N ASN A 254 -4.93 11.95 -13.10
CA ASN A 254 -5.93 10.90 -13.09
C ASN A 254 -7.33 11.41 -12.71
N ALA A 255 -7.64 12.68 -12.99
CA ALA A 255 -8.89 13.34 -12.62
C ALA A 255 -10.15 12.56 -13.08
N TRP A 256 -10.04 11.86 -14.21
CA TRP A 256 -11.12 11.02 -14.76
C TRP A 256 -11.56 9.89 -13.83
N GLN A 257 -10.69 9.44 -12.92
CA GLN A 257 -10.96 8.34 -11.99
C GLN A 257 -11.88 8.73 -10.82
N TYR A 258 -12.08 10.04 -10.57
CA TYR A 258 -12.73 10.53 -9.36
C TYR A 258 -14.21 10.89 -9.54
N HIS A 259 -14.71 10.94 -10.77
CA HIS A 259 -16.10 11.27 -11.06
C HIS A 259 -16.62 10.50 -12.28
N VAL A 260 -17.79 9.87 -12.16
CA VAL A 260 -18.35 9.01 -13.22
C VAL A 260 -18.50 9.73 -14.57
N ALA A 261 -18.92 11.01 -14.56
CA ALA A 261 -19.04 11.79 -15.78
C ALA A 261 -17.69 12.06 -16.47
N LEU A 262 -16.61 12.24 -15.70
CA LEU A 262 -15.26 12.40 -16.27
C LEU A 262 -14.74 11.06 -16.81
N MET A 263 -15.04 9.95 -16.13
CA MET A 263 -14.71 8.60 -16.61
C MET A 263 -15.44 8.25 -17.91
N GLU A 264 -16.71 8.65 -18.04
CA GLU A 264 -17.50 8.51 -19.27
C GLU A 264 -16.85 9.29 -20.43
N GLY A 265 -16.49 10.55 -20.20
CA GLY A 265 -15.85 11.42 -21.19
C GLY A 265 -14.36 11.17 -21.46
N HIS A 266 -13.69 10.32 -20.68
CA HIS A 266 -12.28 10.03 -20.85
C HIS A 266 -12.01 9.24 -22.13
N THR A 267 -10.99 9.66 -22.89
CA THR A 267 -10.62 9.13 -24.22
C THR A 267 -10.05 7.71 -24.20
N GLY A 268 -9.72 7.16 -23.03
CA GLY A 268 -9.32 5.76 -22.88
C GLY A 268 -10.41 4.77 -23.31
N SER A 269 -9.99 3.59 -23.78
CA SER A 269 -10.91 2.54 -24.24
C SER A 269 -11.86 2.06 -23.15
N ALA A 270 -13.02 1.51 -23.55
CA ALA A 270 -14.00 0.98 -22.61
C ALA A 270 -13.42 -0.17 -21.78
N GLU A 271 -12.62 -1.03 -22.40
CA GLU A 271 -11.97 -2.18 -21.78
C GLU A 271 -10.95 -1.74 -20.73
N ARG A 272 -10.19 -0.67 -21.00
CA ARG A 272 -9.24 -0.09 -20.03
C ARG A 272 -9.97 0.46 -18.81
N LYS A 273 -11.08 1.19 -19.04
CA LYS A 273 -11.89 1.75 -17.96
C LYS A 273 -12.57 0.66 -17.14
N GLN A 274 -13.11 -0.37 -17.79
CA GLN A 274 -13.69 -1.53 -17.11
C GLN A 274 -12.67 -2.24 -16.25
N ARG A 275 -11.51 -2.59 -16.82
CA ARG A 275 -10.41 -3.22 -16.08
C ARG A 275 -10.02 -2.41 -14.84
N TYR A 276 -9.80 -1.10 -15.01
CA TYR A 276 -9.50 -0.21 -13.88
C TYR A 276 -10.57 -0.27 -12.78
N CYS A 277 -11.85 -0.25 -13.15
CA CYS A 277 -12.95 -0.28 -12.17
C CYS A 277 -13.02 -1.62 -11.43
N GLU A 278 -12.93 -2.74 -12.16
CA GLU A 278 -12.96 -4.09 -11.59
C GLU A 278 -11.75 -4.32 -10.67
N GLU A 279 -10.56 -3.91 -11.10
CA GLU A 279 -9.33 -4.05 -10.31
C GLU A 279 -9.36 -3.19 -9.04
N LEU A 280 -9.82 -1.94 -9.12
CA LEU A 280 -9.94 -1.08 -7.94
C LEU A 280 -10.90 -1.68 -6.89
N LEU A 281 -12.02 -2.27 -7.33
CA LEU A 281 -13.01 -2.85 -6.43
C LEU A 281 -12.54 -4.19 -5.86
N ALA A 282 -11.82 -4.99 -6.63
CA ALA A 282 -11.18 -6.22 -6.13
C ALA A 282 -10.09 -5.90 -5.09
N ASP A 283 -9.29 -4.86 -5.31
CA ASP A 283 -8.26 -4.42 -4.35
C ASP A 283 -8.88 -3.94 -3.02
N GLU A 284 -10.03 -3.27 -3.07
CA GLU A 284 -10.79 -2.83 -1.87
C GLU A 284 -11.28 -4.02 -1.04
N GLU A 285 -11.64 -5.14 -1.68
CA GLU A 285 -12.10 -6.35 -1.01
C GLU A 285 -10.94 -7.19 -0.43
N LEU A 286 -9.78 -7.18 -1.11
CA LEU A 286 -8.62 -8.01 -0.77
C LEU A 286 -7.69 -7.39 0.27
N CYS A 287 -7.54 -6.07 0.26
CA CYS A 287 -6.59 -5.37 1.11
C CYS A 287 -7.29 -4.38 2.02
N GLN A 288 -6.88 -4.31 3.29
CA GLN A 288 -7.29 -3.21 4.15
C GLN A 288 -6.92 -1.86 3.52
N ASN A 289 -7.86 -0.92 3.57
CA ASN A 289 -7.67 0.42 3.05
C ASN A 289 -6.59 1.14 3.87
N ARG A 290 -5.39 1.19 3.31
CA ARG A 290 -4.20 1.74 3.97
C ARG A 290 -4.36 3.20 4.42
N PHE A 291 -5.18 3.98 3.73
CA PHE A 291 -5.38 5.38 4.09
C PHE A 291 -6.22 5.51 5.35
N VAL A 292 -7.23 4.65 5.50
CA VAL A 292 -8.06 4.54 6.72
C VAL A 292 -7.20 4.08 7.90
N LEU A 293 -6.40 3.03 7.72
CA LEU A 293 -5.51 2.53 8.78
C LEU A 293 -4.51 3.58 9.24
N ASN A 294 -3.83 4.25 8.29
CA ASN A 294 -2.87 5.30 8.62
C ASN A 294 -3.56 6.49 9.29
N HIS A 295 -4.75 6.88 8.84
CA HIS A 295 -5.54 7.91 9.50
C HIS A 295 -5.81 7.55 10.97
N ALA A 296 -6.35 6.36 11.25
CA ALA A 296 -6.62 5.92 12.61
C ALA A 296 -5.35 5.83 13.48
N GLY A 297 -4.23 5.37 12.91
CA GLY A 297 -2.93 5.38 13.57
C GLY A 297 -2.50 6.80 13.97
N TYR A 298 -2.59 7.76 13.04
CA TYR A 298 -2.22 9.15 13.31
C TYR A 298 -3.21 9.89 14.23
N VAL A 299 -4.50 9.57 14.18
CA VAL A 299 -5.50 10.07 15.16
C VAL A 299 -5.14 9.58 16.56
N THR A 300 -4.77 8.31 16.69
CA THR A 300 -4.38 7.70 17.96
C THR A 300 -3.12 8.36 18.52
N VAL A 301 -2.03 8.44 17.73
CA VAL A 301 -0.77 9.01 18.21
C VAL A 301 -0.91 10.51 18.51
N ASN A 302 -1.65 11.27 17.70
CA ASN A 302 -1.85 12.71 17.96
C ASN A 302 -2.74 12.96 19.18
N THR A 303 -3.65 12.04 19.51
CA THR A 303 -4.44 12.13 20.74
C THR A 303 -3.56 11.93 21.99
N LEU A 304 -2.62 10.98 21.93
CA LEU A 304 -1.72 10.66 23.04
C LEU A 304 -0.54 11.64 23.15
N HIS A 305 -0.04 12.09 22.01
CA HIS A 305 1.13 12.95 21.89
C HIS A 305 0.81 14.08 20.89
N PRO A 306 0.09 15.14 21.28
CA PRO A 306 -0.30 16.20 20.36
C PRO A 306 0.92 16.88 19.73
N ARG A 307 1.01 16.84 18.39
CA ARG A 307 2.09 17.46 17.59
C ARG A 307 1.51 18.03 16.30
N GLN A 308 2.08 19.13 15.82
CA GLN A 308 1.68 19.67 14.52
C GLN A 308 2.03 18.69 13.39
N TYR A 309 3.14 17.96 13.49
CA TYR A 309 3.49 16.91 12.53
C TYR A 309 2.38 15.86 12.40
N PHE A 310 1.89 15.31 13.52
CA PHE A 310 0.86 14.28 13.50
C PHE A 310 -0.48 14.84 13.03
N ALA A 311 -0.83 16.08 13.40
CA ALA A 311 -2.03 16.75 12.87
C ALA A 311 -2.00 16.85 11.33
N LEU A 312 -0.87 17.25 10.74
CA LEU A 312 -0.71 17.31 9.28
C LEU A 312 -0.80 15.92 8.62
N LYS A 313 -0.35 14.86 9.30
CA LYS A 313 -0.52 13.48 8.83
C LYS A 313 -2.00 13.05 8.87
N VAL A 314 -2.72 13.38 9.94
CA VAL A 314 -4.17 13.15 10.03
C VAL A 314 -4.88 13.82 8.85
N GLU A 315 -4.62 15.10 8.60
CA GLU A 315 -5.19 15.85 7.47
C GLU A 315 -4.87 15.20 6.11
N LEU A 316 -3.61 14.80 5.89
CA LEU A 316 -3.21 14.11 4.67
C LEU A 316 -4.00 12.81 4.46
N TYR A 317 -4.09 11.95 5.48
CA TYR A 317 -4.75 10.65 5.34
C TYR A 317 -6.27 10.75 5.29
N ASP A 318 -6.88 11.79 5.89
CA ASP A 318 -8.30 12.12 5.67
C ASP A 318 -8.54 12.45 4.18
N ILE A 319 -7.74 13.36 3.61
CA ILE A 319 -7.83 13.72 2.18
C ILE A 319 -7.68 12.47 1.28
N LEU A 320 -6.66 11.64 1.53
CA LEU A 320 -6.40 10.43 0.74
C LEU A 320 -7.54 9.42 0.86
N THR A 321 -8.14 9.28 2.05
CA THR A 321 -9.31 8.41 2.28
C THR A 321 -10.52 8.91 1.48
N GLN A 322 -10.79 10.21 1.51
CA GLN A 322 -11.87 10.83 0.74
C GLN A 322 -11.69 10.62 -0.77
N PHE A 323 -10.46 10.78 -1.27
CA PHE A 323 -10.15 10.57 -2.68
C PHE A 323 -10.31 9.11 -3.09
N HIS A 324 -9.85 8.17 -2.27
CA HIS A 324 -10.05 6.74 -2.50
C HIS A 324 -11.54 6.40 -2.57
N ALA A 325 -12.34 6.84 -1.59
CA ALA A 325 -13.79 6.62 -1.60
C ALA A 325 -14.48 7.24 -2.82
N ARG A 326 -14.02 8.39 -3.32
CA ARG A 326 -14.51 8.98 -4.58
C ARG A 326 -14.21 8.07 -5.79
N ARG A 327 -13.01 7.50 -5.87
CA ARG A 327 -12.64 6.55 -6.94
C ARG A 327 -13.51 5.30 -6.89
N ILE A 328 -13.72 4.73 -5.70
CA ILE A 328 -14.61 3.57 -5.49
C ILE A 328 -16.04 3.88 -5.96
N ARG A 329 -16.60 5.03 -5.57
CA ARG A 329 -17.95 5.44 -6.01
C ARG A 329 -18.02 5.67 -7.52
N ALA A 330 -17.02 6.30 -8.12
CA ALA A 330 -16.98 6.55 -9.56
C ALA A 330 -16.91 5.24 -10.34
N ALA A 331 -16.02 4.32 -9.94
CA ALA A 331 -15.86 3.00 -10.56
C ALA A 331 -17.14 2.15 -10.43
N THR A 332 -17.72 2.09 -9.23
CA THR A 332 -18.96 1.33 -8.98
C THR A 332 -20.10 1.85 -9.87
N ARG A 333 -20.34 3.17 -9.87
CA ARG A 333 -21.40 3.78 -10.70
C ARG A 333 -21.16 3.58 -12.19
N TRP A 334 -19.90 3.60 -12.62
CA TRP A 334 -19.57 3.39 -14.04
C TRP A 334 -19.89 1.96 -14.48
N LEU A 335 -19.59 0.95 -13.66
CA LEU A 335 -19.96 -0.45 -13.92
C LEU A 335 -21.47 -0.67 -13.88
N GLU A 336 -22.17 -0.09 -12.89
CA GLU A 336 -23.63 -0.17 -12.75
C GLU A 336 -24.35 0.39 -13.97
N ARG A 337 -23.95 1.58 -14.45
CA ARG A 337 -24.54 2.22 -15.65
C ARG A 337 -24.38 1.40 -16.92
N ARG A 338 -23.44 0.46 -16.95
CA ARG A 338 -23.18 -0.44 -18.08
C ARG A 338 -23.77 -1.84 -17.89
N GLY A 339 -24.49 -2.07 -16.80
CA GLY A 339 -25.04 -3.39 -16.47
C GLY A 339 -23.97 -4.45 -16.16
N LEU A 340 -22.75 -4.01 -15.82
CA LEU A 340 -21.63 -4.89 -15.48
C LEU A 340 -21.58 -5.25 -13.98
N ARG A 341 -22.36 -4.53 -13.16
CA ARG A 341 -22.52 -4.78 -11.73
C ARG A 341 -23.95 -4.43 -11.33
N GLU A 342 -24.56 -5.25 -10.49
CA GLU A 342 -25.87 -4.93 -9.92
C GLU A 342 -25.74 -3.84 -8.85
N PRO A 343 -26.63 -2.84 -8.83
CA PRO A 343 -26.66 -1.85 -7.77
C PRO A 343 -26.87 -2.51 -6.40
N ALA A 344 -25.95 -2.28 -5.48
CA ALA A 344 -26.05 -2.76 -4.11
C ALA A 344 -26.50 -1.60 -3.18
N PRO A 345 -27.49 -1.82 -2.30
CA PRO A 345 -27.84 -0.80 -1.32
C PRO A 345 -26.65 -0.57 -0.35
N PRO A 346 -26.43 0.68 0.11
CA PRO A 346 -25.39 0.94 1.09
C PRO A 346 -25.65 0.14 2.36
N ARG A 347 -24.64 -0.61 2.80
CA ARG A 347 -24.70 -1.37 4.05
C ARG A 347 -24.52 -0.41 5.24
N LEU A 348 -25.64 0.10 5.76
CA LEU A 348 -25.63 0.91 6.96
C LEU A 348 -25.60 0.02 8.21
N LEU A 349 -24.64 0.29 9.10
CA LEU A 349 -24.49 -0.42 10.36
C LEU A 349 -25.36 0.26 11.41
N ARG A 350 -26.11 -0.50 12.22
CA ARG A 350 -26.88 0.10 13.31
C ARG A 350 -25.94 0.56 14.42
N PRO A 351 -26.08 1.79 14.97
CA PRO A 351 -25.26 2.23 16.09
C PRO A 351 -25.20 1.24 17.25
N HIS A 352 -24.04 1.16 17.88
CA HIS A 352 -23.76 0.32 19.06
C HIS A 352 -23.83 -1.20 18.85
N THR A 353 -23.93 -1.70 17.61
CA THR A 353 -23.70 -3.12 17.33
C THR A 353 -22.20 -3.44 17.25
N PRO A 354 -21.79 -4.72 17.42
CA PRO A 354 -20.40 -5.11 17.29
C PRO A 354 -19.76 -4.70 15.96
N GLU A 355 -20.49 -4.80 14.85
CA GLU A 355 -20.01 -4.43 13.51
C GLU A 355 -19.85 -2.92 13.38
N TRP A 356 -20.75 -2.14 13.97
CA TRP A 356 -20.64 -0.68 14.01
C TRP A 356 -19.40 -0.25 14.79
N PHE A 357 -19.13 -0.87 15.93
CA PHE A 357 -17.91 -0.61 16.70
C PHE A 357 -16.64 -1.05 15.95
N ALA A 358 -16.68 -2.18 15.26
CA ALA A 358 -15.55 -2.61 14.42
C ALA A 358 -15.23 -1.55 13.36
N SER A 359 -16.25 -1.07 12.64
CA SER A 359 -16.12 0.00 11.65
C SER A 359 -15.66 1.33 12.26
N LEU A 360 -16.19 1.70 13.44
CA LEU A 360 -15.82 2.95 14.10
C LEU A 360 -14.39 2.90 14.61
N ARG A 361 -13.92 1.78 15.18
CA ARG A 361 -12.53 1.64 15.65
C ARG A 361 -11.51 1.75 14.52
N GLU A 362 -11.87 1.25 13.33
CA GLU A 362 -11.02 1.34 12.15
C GLU A 362 -10.83 2.78 11.65
N TRP A 363 -11.81 3.66 11.89
CA TRP A 363 -11.77 5.05 11.44
C TRP A 363 -11.41 6.06 12.55
N ASN A 364 -12.10 5.97 13.68
CA ASN A 364 -12.00 6.88 14.82
C ASN A 364 -11.97 6.08 16.15
N PRO A 365 -10.83 5.46 16.49
CA PRO A 365 -10.70 4.64 17.69
C PRO A 365 -10.95 5.42 18.99
N LYS A 366 -10.67 6.73 19.00
CA LYS A 366 -10.98 7.61 20.14
C LYS A 366 -12.48 7.67 20.39
N GLN A 367 -13.28 7.92 19.35
CA GLN A 367 -14.73 7.99 19.48
C GLN A 367 -15.33 6.64 19.86
N ALA A 368 -14.79 5.54 19.32
CA ALA A 368 -15.22 4.20 19.72
C ALA A 368 -15.00 3.98 21.23
N ALA A 369 -13.80 4.26 21.75
CA ALA A 369 -13.49 4.12 23.16
C ALA A 369 -14.36 5.02 24.06
N MET A 370 -14.61 6.26 23.66
CA MET A 370 -15.53 7.16 24.37
C MET A 370 -16.95 6.62 24.41
N THR A 371 -17.44 6.07 23.29
CA THR A 371 -18.79 5.50 23.18
C THR A 371 -18.92 4.22 24.02
N GLU A 372 -17.91 3.36 24.01
CA GLU A 372 -17.85 2.15 24.86
C GLU A 372 -17.87 2.52 26.35
N ALA A 373 -17.09 3.54 26.75
CA ALA A 373 -17.07 4.04 28.12
C ALA A 373 -18.42 4.61 28.55
N ALA A 374 -19.09 5.36 27.67
CA ALA A 374 -20.44 5.89 27.89
C ALA A 374 -21.45 4.76 28.15
N ILE A 375 -21.50 3.76 27.28
CA ILE A 375 -22.38 2.58 27.43
C ILE A 375 -22.07 1.83 28.73
N SER A 376 -20.78 1.65 29.05
CA SER A 376 -20.39 0.96 30.28
C SER A 376 -20.79 1.74 31.53
N ALA A 377 -20.76 3.07 31.50
CA ALA A 377 -21.12 3.91 32.64
C ALA A 377 -22.64 3.93 32.88
N THR A 378 -23.45 3.90 31.81
CA THR A 378 -24.91 3.92 31.90
C THR A 378 -25.53 2.53 32.01
N GLY A 379 -24.80 1.48 31.59
CA GLY A 379 -25.32 0.12 31.49
C GLY A 379 -26.35 -0.07 30.38
N SER A 380 -26.44 0.87 29.44
CA SER A 380 -27.45 0.90 28.38
C SER A 380 -26.82 1.14 27.01
N LEU A 381 -27.31 0.41 26.01
CA LEU A 381 -26.98 0.65 24.61
C LEU A 381 -27.81 1.82 24.03
N ASP A 382 -28.90 2.23 24.67
CA ASP A 382 -29.85 3.23 24.16
C ASP A 382 -29.50 4.67 24.56
N VAL A 383 -28.20 4.97 24.61
CA VAL A 383 -27.66 6.27 24.99
C VAL A 383 -26.97 6.97 23.83
N CYS A 384 -26.79 8.29 23.94
CA CYS A 384 -26.07 9.09 22.96
C CYS A 384 -24.59 8.67 22.86
N SER A 385 -24.07 8.45 21.65
CA SER A 385 -22.67 8.10 21.39
C SER A 385 -21.66 9.21 21.73
N VAL A 386 -22.14 10.41 22.07
CA VAL A 386 -21.30 11.59 22.35
C VAL A 386 -21.30 11.95 23.83
N CYS A 387 -22.48 12.06 24.44
CA CYS A 387 -22.65 12.54 25.82
C CYS A 387 -23.23 11.51 26.79
N ALA A 388 -23.53 10.28 26.34
CA ALA A 388 -24.17 9.22 27.13
C ALA A 388 -25.61 9.51 27.60
N ASP A 389 -26.24 10.56 27.09
CA ASP A 389 -27.59 10.98 27.48
C ASP A 389 -28.69 10.12 26.86
N ASP A 390 -29.87 10.09 27.50
CA ASP A 390 -31.09 9.42 27.05
C ASP A 390 -32.33 10.33 27.17
N PRO A 391 -33.35 10.18 26.29
CA PRO A 391 -33.44 9.26 25.17
C PRO A 391 -32.53 9.64 23.98
N ALA A 392 -32.11 8.64 23.22
CA ALA A 392 -31.32 8.82 22.00
C ALA A 392 -31.91 8.06 20.80
N CYS A 393 -31.75 8.63 19.61
CA CYS A 393 -32.24 8.07 18.35
C CYS A 393 -31.08 7.69 17.43
N ASP A 394 -31.32 6.72 16.54
CA ASP A 394 -30.38 6.36 15.48
C ASP A 394 -30.53 7.32 14.30
N TYR A 395 -29.40 7.86 13.82
CA TYR A 395 -29.33 8.76 12.68
C TYR A 395 -28.35 8.22 11.63
N VAL A 396 -28.63 8.55 10.37
CA VAL A 396 -27.74 8.30 9.23
C VAL A 396 -27.28 9.63 8.63
N PHE A 397 -25.99 9.72 8.31
CA PHE A 397 -25.45 10.87 7.61
C PHE A 397 -26.07 10.98 6.21
N VAL A 398 -26.48 12.19 5.83
CA VAL A 398 -26.92 12.48 4.45
C VAL A 398 -25.76 12.26 3.49
N ASN A 399 -24.57 12.71 3.89
CA ASN A 399 -23.31 12.46 3.19
C ASN A 399 -22.52 11.39 3.95
N ILE A 400 -22.66 10.13 3.54
CA ILE A 400 -21.96 9.01 4.17
C ILE A 400 -20.44 9.29 4.13
N PRO A 401 -19.74 9.19 5.28
CA PRO A 401 -18.31 9.43 5.35
C PRO A 401 -17.54 8.45 4.47
N ALA A 402 -16.30 8.82 4.12
CA ALA A 402 -15.45 7.99 3.27
C ALA A 402 -15.02 6.67 3.94
N ALA A 403 -15.01 6.65 5.28
CA ALA A 403 -14.72 5.48 6.11
C ALA A 403 -15.43 5.62 7.47
N GLY A 404 -15.47 4.52 8.23
CA GLY A 404 -16.25 4.43 9.47
C GLY A 404 -17.74 4.22 9.22
N PRO A 405 -18.55 4.12 10.28
CA PRO A 405 -19.97 3.88 10.14
C PRO A 405 -20.69 5.11 9.59
N GLY A 406 -21.62 4.89 8.67
CA GLY A 406 -22.51 5.93 8.12
C GLY A 406 -23.63 6.37 9.05
N THR A 407 -23.57 5.99 10.33
CA THR A 407 -24.67 6.16 11.31
C THR A 407 -24.12 6.52 12.68
N LEU A 408 -24.95 7.18 13.48
CA LEU A 408 -24.63 7.59 14.85
C LEU A 408 -25.90 7.56 15.72
N ARG A 409 -25.76 7.27 17.02
CA ARG A 409 -26.86 7.40 17.98
C ARG A 409 -26.70 8.70 18.76
N LEU A 410 -27.69 9.59 18.75
CA LEU A 410 -27.60 10.91 19.37
C LEU A 410 -28.85 11.24 20.19
N CYS A 411 -28.67 11.94 21.31
CA CYS A 411 -29.78 12.66 21.95
C CYS A 411 -30.12 13.92 21.16
N ASP A 412 -31.27 14.54 21.46
CA ASP A 412 -31.77 15.72 20.74
C ASP A 412 -30.78 16.90 20.75
N ASP A 413 -30.06 17.10 21.85
CA ASP A 413 -29.07 18.18 21.97
C ASP A 413 -27.86 17.94 21.06
N CYS A 414 -27.26 16.75 21.13
CA CYS A 414 -26.14 16.41 20.26
C CYS A 414 -26.54 16.37 18.79
N PHE A 415 -27.76 15.91 18.47
CA PHE A 415 -28.28 15.96 17.10
C PHE A 415 -28.36 17.41 16.61
N ARG A 416 -28.99 18.32 17.37
CA ARG A 416 -29.11 19.74 16.98
C ARG A 416 -27.77 20.42 16.80
N ILE A 417 -26.79 20.13 17.64
CA ILE A 417 -25.44 20.72 17.54
C ILE A 417 -24.73 20.20 16.29
N ARG A 418 -24.69 18.88 16.09
CA ARG A 418 -23.91 18.26 15.02
C ARG A 418 -24.53 18.42 13.64
N SER A 419 -25.86 18.42 13.54
CA SER A 419 -26.56 18.49 12.26
C SER A 419 -26.35 19.79 11.49
N ILE A 420 -25.77 20.82 12.13
CA ILE A 420 -25.31 22.06 11.49
C ILE A 420 -24.17 21.76 10.49
N ASP A 421 -23.15 21.03 10.93
CA ASP A 421 -21.96 20.74 10.13
C ASP A 421 -22.04 19.36 9.46
N GLU A 422 -22.82 18.46 10.02
CA GLU A 422 -22.97 17.07 9.59
C GLU A 422 -24.45 16.73 9.36
N PRO A 423 -25.02 17.08 8.19
CA PRO A 423 -26.44 16.83 7.93
C PRO A 423 -26.79 15.34 8.08
N MET A 424 -27.83 15.06 8.86
CA MET A 424 -28.28 13.71 9.21
C MET A 424 -29.80 13.59 9.07
N LYS A 425 -30.29 12.37 8.87
CA LYS A 425 -31.72 12.01 8.93
C LYS A 425 -31.92 10.82 9.86
N LEU A 426 -33.15 10.61 10.32
CA LEU A 426 -33.47 9.45 11.15
C LEU A 426 -33.16 8.15 10.39
N PHE A 427 -32.50 7.20 11.07
CA PHE A 427 -32.04 5.93 10.50
C PHE A 427 -33.20 4.97 10.21
#